data_AF-A0A3L7XLC7-F1
#
_entry.id   AF-A0A3L7XLC7-F1
#
_cell.length_a   1.000
_cell.length_b   1.000
_cell.length_c   1.000
_cell.angle_alpha   90.00
_cell.angle_beta   90.00
_cell.angle_gamma   90.00
#
_symmetry.space_group_name_H-M   'P 1'
#
loop_
_entity.id
_entity.type
_entity.pdbx_description
1 polymer ?
#
loop_
_entity_poly.entity_id
_entity_poly.type
_entity_poly.pdbx_seq_one_letter_code
_entity_poly.pdbx_strand_id
1 'polypeptide(L)'
;MPKGVVEVGFKEPVKLAGTAQFQLTEMTNARETYTRFDKSWRGKPHFDKYVRLAIPDQAAIVAAFISKQTSVLPSPTDQQRQSIKSARPDALYYETPGYLWNNIRPNHKVEAFKDFRVRKAISLALNYQEIAASNYGKAATYLAAIGRRTRSRGPRRRSCRCLASTRRPRTRTSRTR
;
A
#
# COMPACT_ATOMS: atom_id res chain seq x y z
N MET A 1 -22.72 -6.84 -15.68
CA MET A 1 -22.91 -6.94 -14.21
C MET A 1 -23.66 -8.24 -13.91
N PRO A 2 -23.47 -8.87 -12.73
CA PRO A 2 -24.28 -10.02 -12.32
C PRO A 2 -25.77 -9.64 -12.28
N LYS A 3 -26.66 -10.55 -12.69
CA LYS A 3 -28.12 -10.28 -12.78
C LYS A 3 -28.72 -9.73 -11.47
N GLY A 4 -28.33 -10.28 -10.33
CA GLY A 4 -28.81 -9.81 -9.02
C GLY A 4 -28.40 -8.38 -8.65
N VAL A 5 -27.35 -7.81 -9.25
CA VAL A 5 -26.98 -6.39 -9.04
C VAL A 5 -27.86 -5.46 -9.88
N VAL A 6 -28.30 -5.93 -11.05
CA VAL A 6 -29.17 -5.17 -11.96
C VAL A 6 -30.59 -5.11 -11.40
N GLU A 7 -31.05 -6.17 -10.74
CA GLU A 7 -32.39 -6.26 -10.13
C GLU A 7 -32.54 -5.40 -8.87
N VAL A 8 -31.51 -5.32 -8.04
CA VAL A 8 -31.51 -4.49 -6.82
C VAL A 8 -31.35 -2.99 -7.14
N GLY A 9 -30.62 -2.66 -8.20
CA GLY A 9 -30.32 -1.28 -8.59
C GLY A 9 -29.37 -0.57 -7.60
N PHE A 10 -28.88 0.62 -7.99
CA PHE A 10 -27.89 1.37 -7.20
C PHE A 10 -28.50 2.32 -6.15
N LYS A 11 -29.83 2.38 -6.06
CA LYS A 11 -30.52 3.27 -5.12
C LYS A 11 -30.42 2.78 -3.67
N GLU A 12 -30.33 1.47 -3.47
CA GLU A 12 -30.23 0.85 -2.16
C GLU A 12 -28.94 0.02 -2.04
N PRO A 13 -27.79 0.68 -1.77
CA PRO A 13 -26.48 0.03 -1.78
C PRO A 13 -26.34 -1.07 -0.72
N VAL A 14 -27.14 -1.02 0.35
CA VAL A 14 -27.14 -2.02 1.44
C VAL A 14 -27.68 -3.38 0.97
N LYS A 15 -28.54 -3.42 -0.05
CA LYS A 15 -29.09 -4.67 -0.60
C LYS A 15 -28.16 -5.33 -1.62
N LEU A 16 -27.04 -4.70 -1.96
CA LEU A 16 -26.07 -5.27 -2.90
C LEU A 16 -25.34 -6.45 -2.24
N ALA A 17 -25.70 -7.66 -2.65
CA ALA A 17 -25.01 -8.87 -2.23
C ALA A 17 -23.62 -8.95 -2.87
N GLY A 18 -22.57 -8.78 -2.07
CA GLY A 18 -21.19 -9.01 -2.46
C GLY A 18 -20.65 -10.36 -1.99
N THR A 19 -19.57 -10.83 -2.60
CA THR A 19 -18.83 -12.03 -2.18
C THR A 19 -17.65 -11.69 -1.27
N ALA A 20 -17.69 -10.50 -0.65
CA ALA A 20 -16.62 -9.98 0.18
C ALA A 20 -16.65 -10.58 1.59
N GLN A 21 -15.54 -10.39 2.30
CA GLN A 21 -15.38 -10.75 3.71
C GLN A 21 -16.22 -9.92 4.67
N PHE A 22 -16.68 -8.74 4.23
CA PHE A 22 -17.49 -7.83 5.01
C PHE A 22 -18.78 -7.47 4.25
N GLN A 23 -19.86 -7.29 5.00
CA GLN A 23 -21.16 -6.86 4.49
C GLN A 23 -21.40 -5.41 4.88
N LEU A 24 -21.87 -4.61 3.92
CA LEU A 24 -22.27 -3.23 4.16
C LEU A 24 -23.57 -3.23 4.97
N THR A 25 -23.58 -2.58 6.14
CA THR A 25 -24.77 -2.46 6.98
C THR A 25 -25.39 -1.06 6.92
N GLU A 26 -24.56 -0.04 6.72
CA GLU A 26 -24.98 1.35 6.73
C GLU A 26 -24.12 2.13 5.74
N MET A 27 -24.77 2.93 4.90
CA MET A 27 -24.10 3.87 4.00
C MET A 27 -24.79 5.22 4.11
N THR A 28 -24.04 6.20 4.61
CA THR A 28 -24.39 7.62 4.60
C THR A 28 -23.32 8.36 3.79
N ASN A 29 -23.57 9.61 3.43
CA ASN A 29 -22.59 10.42 2.68
C ASN A 29 -21.26 10.62 3.43
N ALA A 30 -21.28 10.55 4.77
CA ALA A 30 -20.10 10.77 5.61
C ALA A 30 -19.49 9.47 6.15
N ARG A 31 -20.23 8.36 6.15
CA ARG A 31 -19.85 7.13 6.85
C ARG A 31 -20.42 5.89 6.19
N GLU A 32 -19.55 4.93 5.97
CA GLU A 32 -19.90 3.57 5.58
C GLU A 32 -19.49 2.61 6.70
N THR A 33 -20.44 1.81 7.17
CA THR A 33 -20.21 0.79 8.19
C THR A 33 -20.35 -0.59 7.57
N TYR A 34 -19.35 -1.43 7.82
CA TYR A 34 -19.30 -2.81 7.38
C TYR A 34 -19.15 -3.76 8.57
N THR A 35 -19.89 -4.86 8.55
CA THR A 35 -19.81 -5.94 9.56
C THR A 35 -19.20 -7.19 8.95
N ARG A 36 -18.58 -8.02 9.79
CA ARG A 36 -17.97 -9.28 9.35
C ARG A 36 -19.00 -10.22 8.73
N PHE A 37 -18.61 -10.92 7.67
CA PHE A 37 -19.40 -12.01 7.09
C PHE A 37 -18.81 -13.36 7.47
N ASP A 38 -19.48 -14.07 8.37
CA ASP A 38 -18.98 -15.34 8.93
C ASP A 38 -18.93 -16.48 7.88
N LYS A 39 -19.71 -16.40 6.80
CA LYS A 39 -19.75 -17.40 5.70
C LYS A 39 -18.85 -17.04 4.52
N SER A 40 -17.82 -16.22 4.73
CA SER A 40 -16.84 -15.87 3.71
C SER A 40 -16.05 -17.11 3.25
N TRP A 41 -15.83 -17.21 1.93
CA TRP A 41 -15.08 -18.29 1.29
C TRP A 41 -13.58 -18.33 1.67
N ARG A 42 -13.01 -17.21 2.14
CA ARG A 42 -11.62 -17.15 2.66
C ARG A 42 -11.51 -17.40 4.16
N GLY A 43 -12.59 -17.86 4.78
CA GLY A 43 -12.70 -17.93 6.24
C GLY A 43 -13.11 -16.60 6.87
N LYS A 44 -13.28 -16.65 8.20
CA LYS A 44 -13.79 -15.55 9.02
C LYS A 44 -12.76 -14.42 9.16
N PRO A 45 -13.13 -13.16 8.89
CA PRO A 45 -12.26 -12.01 9.10
C PRO A 45 -11.89 -11.82 10.58
N HIS A 46 -10.70 -11.28 10.85
CA HIS A 46 -10.23 -11.03 12.22
C HIS A 46 -10.89 -9.83 12.90
N PHE A 47 -11.48 -8.91 12.14
CA PHE A 47 -12.14 -7.72 12.67
C PHE A 47 -13.66 -7.87 12.62
N ASP A 48 -14.34 -7.40 13.65
CA ASP A 48 -15.81 -7.47 13.73
C ASP A 48 -16.49 -6.39 12.88
N LYS A 49 -15.91 -5.19 12.87
CA LYS A 49 -16.46 -4.00 12.25
C LYS A 49 -15.37 -3.22 11.53
N TYR A 50 -15.68 -2.79 10.31
CA TYR A 50 -14.86 -1.85 9.55
C TYR A 50 -15.70 -0.61 9.28
N VAL A 51 -15.16 0.57 9.60
CA VAL A 51 -15.83 1.85 9.38
C VAL A 51 -14.97 2.69 8.47
N ARG A 52 -15.55 3.12 7.36
CA ARG A 52 -14.92 4.07 6.44
C ARG A 52 -15.58 5.43 6.63
N LEU A 53 -14.78 6.42 6.98
CA LEU A 53 -15.20 7.81 7.10
C LEU A 53 -14.88 8.54 5.79
N ALA A 54 -15.87 9.22 5.22
CA ALA A 54 -15.72 10.08 4.06
C ALA A 54 -15.49 11.51 4.56
N ILE A 55 -14.22 11.87 4.75
CA ILE A 55 -13.81 13.23 5.10
C ILE A 55 -13.26 13.86 3.82
N PRO A 56 -13.89 14.92 3.28
CA PRO A 56 -13.48 15.51 1.99
C PRO A 56 -12.21 16.35 2.08
N ASP A 57 -11.93 16.91 3.26
CA ASP A 57 -10.77 17.78 3.47
C ASP A 57 -9.54 16.99 3.96
N GLN A 58 -8.40 17.20 3.29
CA GLN A 58 -7.16 16.48 3.58
C GLN A 58 -6.57 16.86 4.95
N ALA A 59 -6.66 18.12 5.36
CA ALA A 59 -6.13 18.55 6.65
C ALA A 59 -6.93 17.92 7.80
N ALA A 60 -8.26 17.83 7.65
CA ALA A 60 -9.14 17.14 8.58
C ALA A 60 -8.84 15.63 8.68
N ILE A 61 -8.53 14.95 7.56
CA ILE A 61 -8.12 13.53 7.59
C ILE A 61 -6.84 13.36 8.42
N VAL A 62 -5.84 14.23 8.21
CA VAL A 62 -4.58 14.18 8.96
C VAL A 62 -4.79 14.46 10.45
N ALA A 63 -5.62 15.46 10.78
CA ALA A 63 -5.97 15.76 12.17
C ALA A 63 -6.72 14.61 12.85
N ALA A 64 -7.66 13.95 12.15
CA ALA A 64 -8.37 12.78 12.63
C ALA A 64 -7.43 11.58 12.87
N PHE A 65 -6.41 11.42 12.03
CA PHE A 65 -5.38 10.40 12.25
C PHE A 65 -4.53 10.72 13.47
N ILE A 66 -4.07 11.97 13.60
CA ILE A 66 -3.28 12.43 14.76
C ILE A 66 -4.06 12.22 16.05
N SER A 67 -5.34 12.59 16.08
CA SER A 67 -6.24 12.45 17.23
C SER A 67 -6.74 11.02 17.51
N LYS A 68 -6.24 10.00 16.79
CA LYS A 68 -6.63 8.58 16.92
C LYS A 68 -8.09 8.26 16.55
N GLN A 69 -8.77 9.17 15.85
CA GLN A 69 -10.11 8.89 15.32
C GLN A 69 -10.09 7.94 14.12
N THR A 70 -9.00 7.97 13.34
CA THR A 70 -8.75 7.01 12.25
C THR A 70 -7.51 6.18 12.52
N SER A 71 -7.56 4.91 12.16
CA SER A 71 -6.43 3.97 12.35
C SER A 71 -5.46 3.94 11.17
N VAL A 72 -5.89 4.40 9.99
CA VAL A 72 -5.11 4.36 8.76
C VAL A 72 -5.26 5.69 8.04
N LEU A 73 -4.14 6.24 7.59
CA LEU A 73 -4.08 7.45 6.77
C LEU A 73 -3.47 7.11 5.40
N PRO A 74 -4.24 7.22 4.30
CA PRO A 74 -3.68 7.02 2.97
C PRO A 74 -2.90 8.26 2.49
N SER A 75 -1.75 8.02 1.88
CA SER A 75 -1.01 8.98 1.04
C SER A 75 -0.78 10.38 1.64
N PRO A 76 -0.19 10.52 2.84
CA PRO A 76 0.18 11.84 3.36
C PRO A 76 1.28 12.49 2.51
N THR A 77 1.22 13.81 2.34
CA THR A 77 2.30 14.58 1.71
C THR A 77 3.57 14.51 2.57
N ASP A 78 4.74 14.81 1.99
CA ASP A 78 6.00 14.80 2.73
C ASP A 78 5.98 15.79 3.92
N GLN A 79 5.36 16.96 3.75
CA GLN A 79 5.16 17.93 4.83
C GLN A 79 4.27 17.38 5.96
N GLN A 80 3.13 16.77 5.59
CA GLN A 80 2.24 16.15 6.56
C GLN A 80 2.92 15.00 7.31
N ARG A 81 3.74 14.21 6.60
CA ARG A 81 4.51 13.11 7.20
C ARG A 81 5.45 13.61 8.30
N GLN A 82 6.09 14.76 8.11
CA GLN A 82 6.94 15.35 9.15
C GLN A 82 6.12 15.76 10.38
N SER A 83 4.95 16.39 10.19
CA SER A 83 4.05 16.76 11.29
C SER A 83 3.53 15.54 12.04
N ILE A 84 3.15 14.47 11.34
CA ILE A 84 2.66 13.22 11.95
C ILE A 84 3.77 12.52 12.73
N LYS A 85 5.02 12.51 12.24
CA LYS A 85 6.16 11.93 12.97
C LYS A 85 6.37 12.63 14.32
N SER A 86 6.21 13.95 14.37
CA SER A 86 6.31 14.71 15.61
C SER A 86 5.11 14.48 16.54
N ALA A 87 3.90 14.43 16.01
CA ALA A 87 2.67 14.33 16.82
C ALA A 87 2.31 12.90 17.25
N ARG A 88 2.71 11.88 16.47
CA ARG A 88 2.38 10.46 16.65
C ARG A 88 3.61 9.58 16.41
N PRO A 89 4.55 9.50 17.37
CA PRO A 89 5.74 8.67 17.24
C PRO A 89 5.42 7.16 17.22
N ASP A 90 4.22 6.76 17.64
CA ASP A 90 3.69 5.40 17.58
C ASP A 90 3.21 4.98 16.17
N ALA A 91 3.07 5.92 15.24
CA ALA A 91 2.57 5.62 13.90
C ALA A 91 3.57 4.81 13.08
N LEU A 92 3.07 3.78 12.40
CA LEU A 92 3.85 2.96 11.47
C LEU A 92 3.77 3.55 10.06
N TYR A 93 4.92 3.64 9.39
CA TYR A 93 5.03 4.17 8.03
C TYR A 93 5.36 3.06 7.05
N TYR A 94 4.53 2.94 6.02
CA TYR A 94 4.71 2.00 4.93
C TYR A 94 4.74 2.74 3.61
N GLU A 95 5.77 2.50 2.82
CA GLU A 95 5.89 3.02 1.47
C GLU A 95 5.87 1.84 0.49
N THR A 96 4.99 1.92 -0.50
CA THR A 96 4.87 0.94 -1.56
C THR A 96 4.81 1.66 -2.90
N PRO A 97 5.43 1.13 -3.96
CA PRO A 97 5.18 1.60 -5.32
C PRO A 97 3.68 1.53 -5.61
N GLY A 98 3.12 2.65 -6.06
CA GLY A 98 1.73 2.69 -6.53
C GLY A 98 1.56 1.96 -7.86
N TYR A 99 0.33 1.57 -8.17
CA TYR A 99 -0.01 0.93 -9.45
C TYR A 99 -0.19 1.93 -10.61
N LEU A 100 -0.26 3.23 -10.31
CA LEU A 100 -0.50 4.28 -11.30
C LEU A 100 0.81 4.73 -11.95
N TRP A 101 0.82 4.78 -13.28
CA TRP A 101 1.97 5.22 -14.06
C TRP A 101 1.62 6.50 -14.83
N ASN A 102 2.42 7.54 -14.60
CA ASN A 102 2.33 8.73 -15.43
C ASN A 102 3.09 8.50 -16.73
N ASN A 103 2.42 8.74 -17.85
CA ASN A 103 3.00 8.57 -19.17
C ASN A 103 2.68 9.77 -20.04
N ILE A 104 3.61 10.15 -20.91
CA ILE A 104 3.34 11.06 -22.02
C ILE A 104 3.09 10.18 -23.25
N ARG A 105 1.92 10.31 -23.88
CA ARG A 105 1.57 9.59 -25.11
C ARG A 105 1.42 10.58 -26.25
N PRO A 106 2.43 10.75 -27.11
CA PRO A 106 2.32 11.61 -28.29
C PRO A 106 1.20 11.11 -29.21
N ASN A 107 0.41 12.04 -29.76
CA ASN A 107 -0.60 11.70 -30.73
C ASN A 107 0.04 11.48 -32.11
N HIS A 108 0.05 10.23 -32.59
CA HIS A 108 0.63 9.86 -33.87
C HIS A 108 -0.10 10.43 -35.11
N LYS A 109 -1.27 11.05 -34.94
CA LYS A 109 -1.97 11.74 -36.03
C LYS A 109 -1.41 13.12 -36.34
N VAL A 110 -0.64 13.72 -35.42
CA VAL A 110 -0.02 15.03 -35.61
C VAL A 110 1.31 14.85 -36.34
N GLU A 111 1.52 15.58 -37.45
CA GLU A 111 2.71 15.44 -38.31
C GLU A 111 4.03 15.51 -37.51
N ALA A 112 4.15 16.46 -36.58
CA ALA A 112 5.34 16.61 -35.74
C ALA A 112 5.67 15.37 -34.89
N PHE A 113 4.67 14.58 -34.48
CA PHE A 113 4.87 13.39 -33.65
C PHE A 113 4.90 12.09 -34.45
N LYS A 114 4.75 12.13 -35.78
CA LYS A 114 4.91 10.95 -36.65
C LYS A 114 6.35 10.48 -36.72
N ASP A 115 7.31 11.39 -36.73
CA ASP A 115 8.74 11.06 -36.71
C ASP A 115 9.15 10.45 -35.36
N PHE A 116 9.74 9.25 -35.40
CA PHE A 116 10.27 8.56 -34.23
C PHE A 116 11.36 9.37 -33.52
N ARG A 117 12.18 10.12 -34.26
CA ARG A 117 13.28 10.92 -33.72
C ARG A 117 12.75 12.02 -32.80
N VAL A 118 11.64 12.65 -33.16
CA VAL A 118 10.98 13.67 -32.33
C VAL A 118 10.48 13.05 -31.03
N ARG A 119 9.80 11.90 -31.10
CA ARG A 119 9.32 11.20 -29.90
C ARG A 119 10.47 10.78 -28.98
N LYS A 120 11.56 10.25 -29.56
CA LYS A 120 12.76 9.87 -28.82
C LYS A 120 13.43 11.09 -28.17
N ALA A 121 13.54 12.20 -28.88
CA ALA A 121 14.09 13.45 -28.35
C ALA A 121 13.29 13.94 -27.15
N ILE A 122 11.96 13.95 -27.24
CA ILE A 122 11.07 14.30 -26.12
C ILE A 122 11.31 13.37 -24.93
N SER A 123 11.33 12.05 -25.15
CA SER A 123 11.55 11.09 -24.06
C SER A 123 12.91 11.22 -23.39
N LEU A 124 13.95 11.69 -24.09
CA LEU A 124 15.30 11.87 -23.54
C LEU A 124 15.51 13.26 -22.91
N ALA A 125 14.77 14.28 -23.37
CA ALA A 125 14.85 15.63 -22.83
C ALA A 125 14.19 15.75 -21.44
N LEU A 126 13.31 14.82 -21.07
CA LEU A 126 12.60 14.83 -19.80
C LEU A 126 13.49 14.38 -18.63
N ASN A 127 13.60 15.23 -17.61
CA ASN A 127 14.19 14.86 -16.34
C ASN A 127 13.17 14.10 -15.46
N TYR A 128 13.04 12.79 -15.66
CA TYR A 128 12.08 11.97 -14.92
C TYR A 128 12.28 12.00 -13.40
N GLN A 129 13.51 12.19 -12.92
CA GLN A 129 13.79 12.22 -11.48
C GLN A 129 13.21 13.47 -10.84
N GLU A 130 13.42 14.63 -11.46
CA GLU A 130 12.89 15.90 -10.98
C GLU A 130 11.36 15.96 -11.08
N ILE A 131 10.80 15.47 -12.20
CA ILE A 131 9.35 15.34 -12.37
C ILE A 131 8.75 14.45 -11.26
N ALA A 132 9.37 13.32 -10.96
CA ALA A 132 8.89 12.41 -9.92
C ALA A 132 9.02 13.03 -8.52
N ALA A 133 10.16 13.66 -8.22
CA ALA A 133 10.42 14.30 -6.93
C ALA A 133 9.48 15.48 -6.66
N SER A 134 9.16 16.29 -7.68
CA SER A 134 8.25 17.43 -7.56
C SER A 134 6.81 16.98 -7.30
N ASN A 135 6.33 15.93 -7.98
CA ASN A 135 4.94 15.48 -7.87
C ASN A 135 4.66 14.59 -6.66
N TYR A 136 5.61 13.73 -6.27
CA TYR A 136 5.39 12.67 -5.28
C TYR A 136 6.44 12.62 -4.17
N GLY A 137 7.36 13.58 -4.13
CA GLY A 137 8.46 13.60 -3.17
C GLY A 137 9.60 12.64 -3.52
N LYS A 138 10.63 12.61 -2.68
CA LYS A 138 11.87 11.84 -2.95
C LYS A 138 11.67 10.31 -2.96
N ALA A 139 10.53 9.83 -2.47
CA ALA A 139 10.15 8.41 -2.44
C ALA A 139 9.51 7.91 -3.75
N ALA A 140 9.26 8.82 -4.71
CA ALA A 140 8.71 8.49 -6.01
C ALA A 140 9.67 7.59 -6.80
N THR A 141 9.32 6.32 -6.94
CA THR A 141 10.14 5.35 -7.68
C THR A 141 9.60 5.19 -9.09
N TYR A 142 10.45 5.42 -10.08
CA TYR A 142 10.17 5.01 -11.44
C TYR A 142 10.38 3.50 -11.53
N LEU A 143 9.34 2.71 -11.85
CA LEU A 143 9.44 1.25 -11.81
C LEU A 143 10.56 0.70 -12.73
N ALA A 144 10.84 1.37 -13.85
CA ALA A 144 11.96 0.98 -14.71
C ALA A 144 13.35 1.27 -14.12
N ALA A 145 13.45 2.15 -13.12
CA ALA A 145 14.69 2.41 -12.37
C ALA A 145 14.90 1.41 -11.20
N ILE A 146 13.89 0.58 -10.87
CA ILE A 146 13.96 -0.43 -9.80
C ILE A 146 14.92 -1.58 -10.18
N GLY A 147 15.35 -1.67 -11.44
CA GLY A 147 16.27 -2.71 -11.91
C GLY A 147 17.73 -2.60 -11.45
N ARG A 148 18.21 -1.48 -10.86
CA ARG A 148 19.67 -1.33 -10.62
C ARG A 148 20.18 -0.69 -9.33
N ARG A 149 19.40 -0.03 -8.47
CA ARG A 149 20.01 0.72 -7.34
C ARG A 149 19.34 0.67 -5.96
N THR A 150 18.20 0.00 -5.77
CA THR A 150 17.54 -0.06 -4.45
C THR A 150 17.59 -1.44 -3.82
N ARG A 151 18.74 -2.12 -3.90
CA ARG A 151 19.11 -3.11 -2.87
C ARG A 151 19.65 -2.30 -1.71
N SER A 152 18.75 -1.77 -0.87
CA SER A 152 19.13 -1.12 0.38
C SER A 152 20.08 -2.05 1.13
N ARG A 153 21.34 -1.63 1.25
CA ARG A 153 22.32 -2.27 2.12
C ARG A 153 21.87 -1.99 3.55
N GLY A 154 20.88 -2.75 4.04
CA GLY A 154 20.72 -2.94 5.47
C GLY A 154 22.00 -3.59 6.02
N PRO A 155 22.44 -3.24 7.23
CA PRO A 155 23.65 -3.80 7.80
C PRO A 155 23.43 -5.32 7.93
N ARG A 156 24.24 -6.09 7.19
CA ARG A 156 24.37 -7.53 7.41
C ARG A 156 24.80 -7.70 8.87
N ARG A 157 23.86 -7.99 9.77
CA ARG A 157 24.17 -8.61 11.07
C ARG A 157 24.79 -9.97 10.76
N ARG A 158 26.11 -9.97 10.57
CA ARG A 158 26.95 -11.16 10.70
C ARG A 158 26.98 -11.50 12.19
N SER A 159 26.11 -12.41 12.60
CA SER A 159 26.44 -13.36 13.67
C SER A 159 25.44 -14.51 13.61
N CYS A 160 25.73 -15.45 12.70
CA CYS A 160 25.54 -16.85 13.04
C CYS A 160 26.34 -17.10 14.32
N ARG A 161 25.65 -17.14 15.46
CA ARG A 161 26.16 -17.84 16.64
C ARG A 161 25.17 -18.96 16.89
N CYS A 162 25.48 -20.11 16.31
CA CYS A 162 24.86 -21.37 16.65
C CYS A 162 24.87 -21.52 18.18
N LEU A 163 23.69 -21.49 18.78
CA LEU A 163 23.48 -22.11 20.08
C LEU A 163 23.66 -23.62 19.91
N ALA A 164 24.82 -24.14 20.29
CA ALA A 164 25.02 -25.55 20.59
C ALA A 164 26.35 -25.72 21.38
N SER A 165 26.32 -25.42 22.67
CA SER A 165 27.37 -25.82 23.61
C SER A 165 26.73 -26.49 24.82
N THR A 166 26.22 -27.71 24.59
CA THR A 166 25.94 -28.68 25.64
C THR A 166 26.84 -29.90 25.40
N ARG A 167 28.11 -29.78 25.77
CA ARG A 167 28.99 -30.95 25.95
C ARG A 167 28.52 -31.71 27.19
N ARG A 168 27.72 -32.76 27.01
CA ARG A 168 27.59 -33.87 27.97
C ARG A 168 28.73 -34.87 27.72
N PRO A 169 29.47 -35.31 28.76
CA PRO A 169 30.48 -36.36 28.60
C PRO A 169 29.77 -37.72 28.45
N ARG A 170 30.05 -38.44 27.36
CA ARG A 170 29.69 -39.85 27.22
C ARG A 170 30.75 -40.69 27.93
N THR A 171 30.40 -41.23 29.08
CA THR A 171 31.05 -42.40 29.68
C THR A 171 30.85 -43.60 28.75
N ARG A 172 31.94 -44.27 28.35
CA ARG A 172 31.90 -45.53 27.61
C ARG A 172 32.49 -46.61 28.50
N THR A 173 31.63 -47.43 29.09
CA THR A 173 32.00 -48.65 29.81
C THR A 173 31.45 -49.89 29.13
N SER A 174 32.25 -50.97 29.21
CA SER A 174 31.95 -52.39 28.96
C SER A 174 32.03 -52.85 27.48
N ARG A 175 32.59 -54.02 27.10
CA ARG A 175 33.44 -55.06 27.75
C ARG A 175 33.87 -56.05 26.62
N THR A 176 34.88 -56.89 26.92
CA THR A 176 35.22 -58.22 26.35
C THR A 176 35.73 -58.36 24.90
N ARG A 177 37.00 -58.76 24.73
CA ARG A 177 37.43 -60.17 24.73
C ARG A 177 38.85 -60.28 25.25
#